data_AF-A0A2N5ZKX3-F1
#
_entry.id   AF-A0A2N5ZKX3-F1
#
_cell.length_a   1.000
_cell.length_b   1.000
_cell.length_c   1.000
_cell.angle_alpha   90.00
_cell.angle_beta   90.00
_cell.angle_gamma   90.00
#
_symmetry.space_group_name_H-M   'P 1'
#
loop_
_entity.id
_entity.type
_entity.pdbx_description
1 polymer ?
#
loop_
_entity_poly.entity_id
_entity_poly.type
_entity_poly.pdbx_seq_one_letter_code
_entity_poly.pdbx_strand_id
1 'polypeptide(L)'
;MDFLIKLDFGFLENNNRPKHQIPNTKSQVCIFLIFCIFLNFLTINVFSQTPNKSIDKQFQNIFKKYDMVSLSVVAVTKDNTVYKNNFGYQNLETKIKTNDETYFRVASLSKLYTASLLYKLKSEGKIDFDSNIEKYLDLKIRTPFFPEKEITVLELLMHTASINETNGDYVEFIKKTFSKDYTLKDFLCRDGRIYSDNIFLKYYPPGKKHNYSNLGYIILGTIAEKITGIRFDRLMKKYVLDFDGSGDFLPENIPADKIGTGYSLFNHFHFPEVDNVQKKDSLEGLKTDYKIGENALPLSPQSGLRINLDGLENSLKLILRGERLFLHKDIEFLKRNFIKTSVKGLYQLPGMVMTSNIFPNIELMGHSGSSFGITSDLYFSSEKGIGFAIITSGANLSKDDPQFYRHQRELYDVIYRTLGSL
;
A
#
# COMPACT_ATOMS: atom_id res chain seq x y z
N MET A 1 53.47 -52.06 -31.20
CA MET A 1 54.55 -52.21 -30.22
C MET A 1 53.94 -52.48 -28.86
N ASP A 2 54.06 -53.62 -28.20
CA ASP A 2 54.46 -55.01 -28.49
C ASP A 2 53.81 -55.79 -27.33
N PHE A 3 52.99 -56.82 -27.59
CA PHE A 3 53.37 -58.23 -27.48
C PHE A 3 54.16 -58.54 -26.19
N LEU A 4 53.60 -59.30 -25.23
CA LEU A 4 53.92 -60.71 -24.89
C LEU A 4 53.62 -60.85 -23.36
N ILE A 5 53.23 -61.95 -22.70
CA ILE A 5 53.46 -63.40 -22.87
C ILE A 5 52.42 -64.16 -22.00
N LYS A 6 52.06 -65.36 -22.47
CA LYS A 6 51.32 -66.44 -21.80
C LYS A 6 51.95 -66.89 -20.47
N LEU A 7 51.17 -67.53 -19.59
CA LEU A 7 51.51 -68.89 -19.14
C LEU A 7 50.32 -69.54 -18.41
N ASP A 8 50.15 -70.82 -18.75
CA ASP A 8 49.10 -71.75 -18.38
C ASP A 8 49.77 -72.89 -17.60
N PHE A 9 49.18 -73.29 -16.48
CA PHE A 9 49.46 -74.51 -15.70
C PHE A 9 48.12 -74.82 -15.00
N GLY A 10 47.47 -75.97 -15.15
CA GLY A 10 47.99 -77.34 -15.17
C GLY A 10 47.39 -78.08 -13.96
N PHE A 11 46.27 -78.78 -14.20
CA PHE A 11 45.58 -79.86 -13.47
C PHE A 11 46.02 -80.26 -12.03
N LEU A 12 45.03 -80.52 -11.16
CA LEU A 12 44.72 -81.88 -10.61
C LEU A 12 43.49 -81.90 -9.67
N GLU A 13 42.91 -83.08 -9.56
CA GLU A 13 41.55 -83.46 -9.15
C GLU A 13 41.20 -83.48 -7.64
N ASN A 14 39.88 -83.58 -7.42
CA ASN A 14 39.15 -84.27 -6.35
C ASN A 14 39.02 -83.63 -4.94
N ASN A 15 37.78 -83.28 -4.57
CA ASN A 15 36.95 -84.14 -3.70
C ASN A 15 35.59 -83.51 -3.33
N ASN A 16 34.58 -84.38 -3.32
CA ASN A 16 33.19 -84.18 -2.90
C ASN A 16 33.03 -83.35 -1.62
N ARG A 17 32.22 -82.28 -1.68
CA ARG A 17 31.49 -81.71 -0.52
C ARG A 17 30.08 -81.25 -0.94
N PRO A 18 29.06 -81.40 -0.08
CA PRO A 18 27.67 -81.13 -0.41
C PRO A 18 27.43 -79.62 -0.62
N LYS A 19 26.67 -79.28 -1.67
CA LYS A 19 26.21 -77.92 -1.95
C LYS A 19 25.24 -77.46 -0.86
N HIS A 20 25.71 -76.69 0.11
CA HIS A 20 24.84 -75.78 0.84
C HIS A 20 24.59 -74.55 -0.04
N GLN A 21 23.38 -74.43 -0.58
CA GLN A 21 22.87 -73.17 -1.12
C GLN A 21 22.76 -72.18 0.05
N ILE A 22 23.77 -71.32 0.19
CA ILE A 22 23.67 -70.11 0.99
C ILE A 22 22.70 -69.20 0.22
N PRO A 23 21.58 -68.74 0.82
CA PRO A 23 20.70 -67.78 0.17
C PRO A 23 21.55 -66.57 -0.20
N ASN A 24 21.42 -66.07 -1.42
CA ASN A 24 22.19 -64.95 -1.93
C ASN A 24 21.79 -63.67 -1.16
N THR A 25 22.34 -63.48 0.03
CA THR A 25 22.02 -62.41 0.99
C THR A 25 22.25 -61.03 0.39
N LYS A 26 23.11 -60.91 -0.63
CA LYS A 26 23.29 -59.67 -1.40
C LYS A 26 22.02 -59.25 -2.16
N SER A 27 21.25 -60.19 -2.70
CA SER A 27 20.02 -59.87 -3.45
C SER A 27 18.89 -59.41 -2.53
N GLN A 28 18.74 -60.06 -1.38
CA GLN A 28 17.73 -59.68 -0.38
C GLN A 28 18.04 -58.34 0.30
N VAL A 29 19.32 -58.04 0.54
CA VAL A 29 19.76 -56.73 1.07
C VAL A 29 19.54 -55.61 0.04
N CYS A 30 19.79 -55.85 -1.25
CA CYS A 30 19.49 -54.87 -2.30
C CYS A 30 17.99 -54.61 -2.45
N ILE A 31 17.13 -55.64 -2.37
CA ILE A 31 15.67 -55.46 -2.44
C ILE A 31 15.16 -54.70 -1.21
N PHE A 32 15.70 -54.98 -0.01
CA PHE A 32 15.33 -54.26 1.21
C PHE A 32 15.79 -52.79 1.18
N LEU A 33 16.99 -52.50 0.67
CA LEU A 33 17.48 -51.14 0.48
C LEU A 33 16.66 -50.36 -0.57
N ILE A 34 16.29 -50.98 -1.69
CA ILE A 34 15.43 -50.36 -2.69
C ILE A 34 14.03 -50.09 -2.11
N PHE A 35 13.47 -51.01 -1.32
CA PHE A 35 12.18 -50.84 -0.65
C PHE A 35 12.23 -49.73 0.41
N CYS A 36 13.31 -49.61 1.19
CA CYS A 36 13.51 -48.50 2.13
C CYS A 36 13.70 -47.16 1.43
N ILE A 37 14.38 -47.10 0.28
CA ILE A 37 14.51 -45.88 -0.54
C ILE A 37 13.14 -45.51 -1.13
N PHE A 38 12.34 -46.48 -1.58
CA PHE A 38 10.99 -46.25 -2.09
C PHE A 38 10.01 -45.79 -0.99
N LEU A 39 10.11 -46.34 0.22
CA LEU A 39 9.33 -45.87 1.38
C LEU A 39 9.72 -44.44 1.78
N ASN A 40 11.01 -44.10 1.74
CA ASN A 40 11.45 -42.71 1.99
C ASN A 40 10.92 -41.75 0.93
N PHE A 41 10.87 -42.16 -0.34
CA PHE A 41 10.27 -41.37 -1.43
C PHE A 41 8.74 -41.20 -1.27
N LEU A 42 8.02 -42.18 -0.71
CA LEU A 42 6.60 -42.03 -0.41
C LEU A 42 6.35 -41.09 0.79
N THR A 43 7.21 -41.09 1.81
CA THR A 43 7.03 -40.22 2.98
C THR A 43 7.37 -38.76 2.74
N ILE A 44 8.24 -38.43 1.77
CA ILE A 44 8.59 -37.04 1.43
C ILE A 44 7.43 -36.33 0.70
N ASN A 45 6.56 -37.07 0.00
CA ASN A 45 5.44 -36.47 -0.75
C ASN A 45 4.20 -36.15 0.10
N VAL A 46 4.07 -36.73 1.31
CA VAL A 46 2.86 -36.55 2.15
C VAL A 46 2.88 -35.24 2.95
N PHE A 47 4.03 -34.57 3.07
CA PHE A 47 4.16 -33.25 3.71
C PHE A 47 4.15 -32.06 2.72
N SER A 48 3.87 -32.29 1.43
CA SER A 48 3.86 -31.22 0.40
C SER A 48 2.46 -30.61 0.17
N GLN A 49 1.62 -30.51 1.21
CA GLN A 49 0.62 -29.44 1.21
C GLN A 49 1.36 -28.14 1.48
N THR A 50 1.86 -27.52 0.41
CA THR A 50 2.58 -26.25 0.45
C THR A 50 1.78 -25.25 1.29
N PRO A 51 2.34 -24.66 2.38
CA PRO A 51 1.62 -23.75 3.27
C PRO A 51 0.79 -22.67 2.54
N ASN A 52 1.28 -22.25 1.37
CA ASN A 52 0.62 -21.29 0.48
C ASN A 52 -0.73 -21.76 -0.09
N LYS A 53 -0.92 -23.05 -0.41
CA LYS A 53 -2.17 -23.53 -1.06
C LYS A 53 -3.40 -23.39 -0.15
N SER A 54 -3.22 -23.53 1.17
CA SER A 54 -4.30 -23.36 2.15
C SER A 54 -4.66 -21.88 2.34
N ILE A 55 -3.65 -21.00 2.35
CA ILE A 55 -3.83 -19.55 2.47
C ILE A 55 -4.47 -18.99 1.20
N ASP A 56 -3.99 -19.39 0.02
CA ASP A 56 -4.56 -19.01 -1.28
C ASP A 56 -6.05 -19.35 -1.36
N LYS A 57 -6.45 -20.53 -0.87
CA LYS A 57 -7.86 -20.93 -0.84
C LYS A 57 -8.70 -20.01 0.05
N GLN A 58 -8.18 -19.54 1.19
CA GLN A 58 -8.88 -18.61 2.06
C GLN A 58 -9.09 -17.25 1.37
N PHE A 59 -8.03 -16.66 0.79
CA PHE A 59 -8.14 -15.42 0.03
C PHE A 59 -9.05 -15.57 -1.19
N GLN A 60 -8.94 -16.67 -1.93
CA GLN A 60 -9.79 -16.97 -3.08
C GLN A 60 -11.27 -17.08 -2.71
N ASN A 61 -11.59 -17.63 -1.53
CA ASN A 61 -12.96 -17.70 -1.03
C ASN A 61 -13.50 -16.31 -0.68
N ILE A 62 -12.71 -15.46 -0.04
CA ILE A 62 -13.09 -14.07 0.29
C ILE A 62 -13.27 -13.27 -1.01
N PHE A 63 -12.33 -13.36 -1.95
CA PHE A 63 -12.39 -12.74 -3.28
C PHE A 63 -13.72 -13.05 -3.99
N LYS A 64 -14.13 -14.32 -4.02
CA LYS A 64 -15.40 -14.75 -4.63
C LYS A 64 -16.62 -14.28 -3.83
N LYS A 65 -16.58 -14.40 -2.50
CA LYS A 65 -17.69 -14.03 -1.61
C LYS A 65 -18.10 -12.56 -1.76
N TYR A 66 -17.13 -11.69 -2.01
CA TYR A 66 -17.34 -10.25 -2.14
C TYR A 66 -17.36 -9.77 -3.59
N ASP A 67 -17.47 -10.68 -4.57
CA ASP A 67 -17.60 -10.36 -6.00
C ASP A 67 -16.51 -9.37 -6.48
N MET A 68 -15.28 -9.57 -6.02
CA MET A 68 -14.19 -8.66 -6.35
C MET A 68 -13.75 -8.86 -7.81
N VAL A 69 -13.41 -7.76 -8.48
CA VAL A 69 -12.75 -7.80 -9.79
C VAL A 69 -11.28 -8.13 -9.64
N SER A 70 -10.62 -7.52 -8.65
CA SER A 70 -9.23 -7.79 -8.31
C SER A 70 -8.99 -7.79 -6.80
N LEU A 71 -8.00 -8.57 -6.39
CA LEU A 71 -7.45 -8.57 -5.04
C LEU A 71 -5.94 -8.76 -5.15
N SER A 72 -5.17 -7.86 -4.56
CA SER A 72 -3.71 -7.97 -4.40
C SER A 72 -3.40 -7.91 -2.91
N VAL A 73 -2.62 -8.87 -2.42
CA VAL A 73 -2.27 -8.99 -1.00
C VAL A 73 -0.80 -9.27 -0.85
N VAL A 74 -0.14 -8.53 0.05
CA VAL A 74 1.21 -8.83 0.49
C VAL A 74 1.30 -8.74 2.01
N ALA A 75 1.99 -9.70 2.62
CA ALA A 75 2.33 -9.71 4.04
C ALA A 75 3.83 -9.97 4.18
N VAL A 76 4.49 -9.16 4.99
CA VAL A 76 5.94 -9.15 5.14
C VAL A 76 6.36 -9.16 6.60
N THR A 77 7.54 -9.70 6.85
CA THR A 77 8.38 -9.31 7.98
C THR A 77 9.38 -8.26 7.51
N LYS A 78 10.19 -7.74 8.44
CA LYS A 78 11.28 -6.79 8.14
C LYS A 78 12.16 -7.24 6.96
N ASP A 79 12.44 -8.54 6.85
CA ASP A 79 13.40 -9.05 5.87
C ASP A 79 12.83 -10.03 4.85
N ASN A 80 11.66 -10.60 5.11
CA ASN A 80 11.09 -11.65 4.26
C ASN A 80 9.66 -11.34 3.83
N THR A 81 9.33 -11.73 2.62
CA THR A 81 7.95 -11.82 2.13
C THR A 81 7.33 -13.09 2.66
N VAL A 82 6.29 -12.95 3.49
CA VAL A 82 5.60 -14.09 4.12
C VAL A 82 4.52 -14.63 3.19
N TYR A 83 3.78 -13.71 2.58
CA TYR A 83 2.74 -14.01 1.60
C TYR A 83 2.68 -12.92 0.56
N LYS A 84 2.44 -13.30 -0.69
CA LYS A 84 2.22 -12.36 -1.79
C LYS A 84 1.45 -13.05 -2.89
N ASN A 85 0.30 -12.50 -3.27
CA ASN A 85 -0.49 -13.05 -4.36
C ASN A 85 -1.48 -12.02 -4.96
N ASN A 86 -1.91 -12.29 -6.18
CA ASN A 86 -2.91 -11.52 -6.92
C ASN A 86 -4.03 -12.43 -7.42
N PHE A 87 -5.24 -11.89 -7.45
CA PHE A 87 -6.44 -12.56 -7.91
C PHE A 87 -7.21 -11.65 -8.87
N GLY A 88 -7.87 -12.27 -9.84
CA GLY A 88 -8.79 -11.58 -10.75
C GLY A 88 -8.10 -10.85 -11.90
N TYR A 89 -8.72 -9.75 -12.33
CA TYR A 89 -8.35 -9.02 -13.54
C TYR A 89 -8.07 -7.56 -13.23
N GLN A 90 -7.04 -7.01 -13.85
CA GLN A 90 -6.78 -5.57 -13.75
C GLN A 90 -7.79 -4.79 -14.59
N ASN A 91 -8.36 -5.43 -15.62
CA ASN A 91 -9.38 -4.85 -16.47
C ASN A 91 -10.31 -5.96 -17.02
N LEU A 92 -11.62 -5.79 -16.83
CA LEU A 92 -12.64 -6.76 -17.23
C LEU A 92 -12.88 -6.81 -18.74
N GLU A 93 -12.56 -5.76 -19.49
CA GLU A 93 -12.74 -5.68 -20.95
C GLU A 93 -11.58 -6.37 -21.67
N THR A 94 -10.34 -6.03 -21.33
CA THR A 94 -9.14 -6.60 -21.95
C THR A 94 -8.79 -8.00 -21.43
N LYS A 95 -9.40 -8.43 -20.31
CA LYS A 95 -9.14 -9.70 -19.63
C LYS A 95 -7.68 -9.90 -19.18
N ILE A 96 -6.92 -8.81 -19.05
CA ILE A 96 -5.57 -8.89 -18.49
C ILE A 96 -5.67 -9.23 -16.99
N LYS A 97 -4.93 -10.25 -16.56
CA LYS A 97 -4.88 -10.66 -15.16
C LYS A 97 -4.12 -9.64 -14.32
N THR A 98 -4.60 -9.40 -13.11
CA THR A 98 -3.84 -8.66 -12.10
C THR A 98 -2.58 -9.42 -11.74
N ASN A 99 -1.45 -8.72 -11.67
CA ASN A 99 -0.16 -9.26 -11.25
C ASN A 99 0.60 -8.25 -10.38
N ASP A 100 1.82 -8.59 -9.98
CA ASP A 100 2.64 -7.78 -9.07
C ASP A 100 2.98 -6.39 -9.61
N GLU A 101 3.00 -6.25 -10.93
CA GLU A 101 3.29 -5.02 -11.66
C GLU A 101 2.03 -4.25 -12.08
N THR A 102 0.83 -4.69 -11.70
CA THR A 102 -0.41 -3.96 -11.94
C THR A 102 -0.51 -2.76 -11.00
N TYR A 103 -0.61 -1.55 -11.55
CA TYR A 103 -0.74 -0.30 -10.81
C TYR A 103 -2.22 0.04 -10.59
N PHE A 104 -2.62 0.23 -9.34
CA PHE A 104 -3.95 0.74 -9.02
C PHE A 104 -3.84 2.11 -8.35
N ARG A 105 -4.80 3.00 -8.62
CA ARG A 105 -4.94 4.24 -7.85
C ARG A 105 -5.38 3.91 -6.43
N VAL A 106 -4.52 4.16 -5.44
CA VAL A 106 -4.73 3.70 -4.06
C VAL A 106 -5.50 4.68 -3.18
N ALA A 107 -6.23 5.63 -3.76
CA ALA A 107 -7.05 6.60 -3.03
C ALA A 107 -6.29 7.20 -1.82
N SER A 108 -6.94 7.33 -0.65
CA SER A 108 -6.37 8.03 0.50
C SER A 108 -5.09 7.43 1.09
N LEU A 109 -4.70 6.20 0.73
CA LEU A 109 -3.36 5.69 1.06
C LEU A 109 -2.25 6.61 0.53
N SER A 110 -2.52 7.39 -0.54
CA SER A 110 -1.64 8.44 -1.06
C SER A 110 -1.16 9.44 0.01
N LYS A 111 -1.98 9.70 1.05
CA LYS A 111 -1.64 10.64 2.13
C LYS A 111 -0.41 10.21 2.91
N LEU A 112 -0.24 8.91 3.16
CA LEU A 112 0.93 8.37 3.82
C LEU A 112 2.21 8.71 3.02
N TYR A 113 2.16 8.54 1.70
CA TYR A 113 3.28 8.86 0.83
C TYR A 113 3.53 10.38 0.74
N THR A 114 2.46 11.19 0.62
CA THR A 114 2.59 12.65 0.70
C THR A 114 3.23 13.07 2.01
N ALA A 115 2.79 12.54 3.15
CA ALA A 115 3.40 12.82 4.44
C ALA A 115 4.89 12.46 4.46
N SER A 116 5.28 11.30 3.90
CA SER A 116 6.68 10.90 3.81
C SER A 116 7.56 11.92 3.07
N LEU A 117 7.03 12.58 2.02
CA LEU A 117 7.72 13.71 1.37
C LEU A 117 7.95 14.87 2.35
N LEU A 118 6.96 15.22 3.16
CA LEU A 118 7.07 16.29 4.14
C LEU A 118 8.09 15.95 5.25
N TYR A 119 8.15 14.70 5.71
CA TYR A 119 9.20 14.23 6.63
C TYR A 119 10.59 14.31 6.00
N LYS A 120 10.72 13.94 4.72
CA LYS A 120 11.97 14.10 3.98
C LYS A 120 12.38 15.58 3.91
N LEU A 121 11.48 16.48 3.54
CA LEU A 121 11.76 17.92 3.51
C LEU A 121 12.08 18.49 4.90
N LYS A 122 11.45 17.97 5.97
CA LYS A 122 11.77 18.32 7.36
C LYS A 122 13.18 17.89 7.73
N SER A 123 13.58 16.69 7.32
CA SER A 123 14.93 16.18 7.57
C SER A 123 16.02 17.00 6.86
N GLU A 124 15.67 17.67 5.75
CA GLU A 124 16.55 18.59 5.01
C GLU A 124 16.47 20.04 5.54
N GLY A 125 15.74 20.30 6.63
CA GLY A 125 15.59 21.63 7.22
C GLY A 125 14.76 22.60 6.37
N LYS A 126 14.03 22.11 5.36
CA LYS A 126 13.25 22.95 4.43
C LYS A 126 11.86 23.31 4.97
N ILE A 127 11.34 22.49 5.87
CA ILE A 127 10.03 22.70 6.49
C ILE A 127 10.12 22.35 7.97
N ASP A 128 9.47 23.17 8.78
CA ASP A 128 9.25 22.94 10.20
C ASP A 128 7.75 22.69 10.42
N PHE A 129 7.43 21.65 11.18
CA PHE A 129 6.06 21.19 11.38
C PHE A 129 5.28 22.10 12.35
N ASP A 130 5.97 22.78 13.26
CA ASP A 130 5.35 23.70 14.21
C ASP A 130 5.18 25.12 13.63
N SER A 131 5.74 25.38 12.44
CA SER A 131 5.63 26.67 11.76
C SER A 131 4.24 26.88 11.13
N ASN A 132 3.77 28.12 11.18
CA ASN A 132 2.58 28.58 10.46
C ASN A 132 2.73 28.37 8.94
N ILE A 133 1.67 27.86 8.30
CA ILE A 133 1.61 27.59 6.85
C ILE A 133 1.73 28.85 5.99
N GLU A 134 1.32 30.02 6.49
CA GLU A 134 1.38 31.28 5.75
C GLU A 134 2.82 31.65 5.37
N LYS A 135 3.79 31.27 6.22
CA LYS A 135 5.24 31.44 5.96
C LYS A 135 5.69 30.77 4.66
N TYR A 136 5.04 29.67 4.28
CA TYR A 136 5.43 28.91 3.10
C TYR A 136 4.63 29.28 1.86
N LEU A 137 3.37 29.71 2.01
CA LEU A 137 2.46 29.94 0.89
C LEU A 137 2.43 31.40 0.41
N ASP A 138 2.89 32.35 1.22
CA ASP A 138 2.67 33.79 1.02
C ASP A 138 1.17 34.15 0.92
N LEU A 139 0.31 33.37 1.58
CA LEU A 139 -1.14 33.55 1.63
C LEU A 139 -1.60 33.82 3.06
N LYS A 140 -2.55 34.73 3.24
CA LYS A 140 -3.19 34.99 4.55
C LYS A 140 -4.38 34.06 4.73
N ILE A 141 -4.13 32.90 5.33
CA ILE A 141 -5.12 31.85 5.58
C ILE A 141 -5.42 31.85 7.08
N ARG A 142 -6.56 32.44 7.44
CA ARG A 142 -7.02 32.54 8.83
C ARG A 142 -8.38 31.89 8.99
N THR A 143 -8.57 31.19 10.10
CA THR A 143 -9.90 30.71 10.46
C THR A 143 -10.75 31.92 10.88
N PRO A 144 -11.94 32.14 10.30
CA PRO A 144 -12.74 33.34 10.59
C PRO A 144 -13.28 33.36 12.02
N PHE A 145 -13.42 32.18 12.64
CA PHE A 145 -13.94 32.02 14.00
C PHE A 145 -12.85 32.06 15.08
N PHE A 146 -11.58 31.90 14.71
CA PHE A 146 -10.42 31.97 15.61
C PHE A 146 -9.24 32.66 14.89
N PRO A 147 -9.36 33.96 14.56
CA PRO A 147 -8.40 34.67 13.70
C PRO A 147 -7.00 34.80 14.31
N GLU A 148 -6.87 34.67 15.64
CA GLU A 148 -5.60 34.66 16.37
C GLU A 148 -4.89 33.30 16.38
N LYS A 149 -5.55 32.23 15.91
CA LYS A 149 -4.97 30.90 15.80
C LYS A 149 -4.46 30.66 14.39
N GLU A 150 -3.15 30.49 14.29
CA GLU A 150 -2.50 30.10 13.06
C GLU A 150 -2.70 28.61 12.79
N ILE A 151 -2.65 28.23 11.52
CA ILE A 151 -2.62 26.82 11.11
C ILE A 151 -1.17 26.43 10.89
N THR A 152 -0.74 25.34 11.51
CA THR A 152 0.60 24.76 11.37
C THR A 152 0.60 23.61 10.37
N VAL A 153 1.80 23.25 9.89
CA VAL A 153 1.99 22.07 9.04
C VAL A 153 1.62 20.78 9.79
N LEU A 154 1.92 20.71 11.10
CA LEU A 154 1.55 19.58 11.96
C LEU A 154 0.03 19.39 12.01
N GLU A 155 -0.73 20.47 12.15
CA GLU A 155 -2.19 20.42 12.20
C GLU A 155 -2.81 19.97 10.87
N LEU A 156 -2.20 20.30 9.73
CA LEU A 156 -2.62 19.75 8.44
C LEU A 156 -2.37 18.24 8.36
N LEU A 157 -1.17 17.78 8.75
CA LEU A 157 -0.80 16.36 8.77
C LEU A 157 -1.68 15.53 9.72
N MET A 158 -2.14 16.15 10.81
CA MET A 158 -2.99 15.54 11.84
C MET A 158 -4.49 15.74 11.60
N HIS A 159 -4.91 16.35 10.48
CA HIS A 159 -6.32 16.67 10.24
C HIS A 159 -6.96 17.46 11.39
N THR A 160 -6.23 18.39 12.00
CA THR A 160 -6.71 19.25 13.09
C THR A 160 -6.68 20.74 12.74
N ALA A 161 -6.44 21.08 11.48
CA ALA A 161 -6.35 22.46 10.98
C ALA A 161 -7.68 23.26 10.96
N SER A 162 -8.74 22.75 11.60
CA SER A 162 -10.08 23.36 11.58
C SER A 162 -10.73 23.43 10.19
N ILE A 163 -10.25 22.68 9.20
CA ILE A 163 -10.85 22.64 7.84
C ILE A 163 -12.16 21.82 7.87
N ASN A 164 -13.19 22.29 7.16
CA ASN A 164 -14.51 21.69 7.09
C ASN A 164 -14.99 21.41 5.65
N GLU A 165 -14.88 20.17 5.20
CA GLU A 165 -15.23 19.76 3.83
C GLU A 165 -16.70 19.32 3.64
N THR A 166 -17.52 19.34 4.69
CA THR A 166 -18.87 18.73 4.64
C THR A 166 -19.94 19.63 4.00
N ASN A 167 -19.66 20.91 3.78
CA ASN A 167 -20.65 21.90 3.35
C ASN A 167 -20.76 22.06 1.83
N GLY A 168 -20.12 21.19 1.04
CA GLY A 168 -20.14 21.23 -0.42
C GLY A 168 -19.10 22.18 -1.05
N ASP A 169 -18.60 23.17 -0.32
CA ASP A 169 -17.58 24.13 -0.76
C ASP A 169 -16.33 23.43 -1.34
N TYR A 170 -15.86 22.34 -0.71
CA TYR A 170 -14.73 21.56 -1.21
C TYR A 170 -15.02 20.89 -2.56
N VAL A 171 -16.23 20.38 -2.77
CA VAL A 171 -16.65 19.78 -4.06
C VAL A 171 -16.71 20.85 -5.14
N GLU A 172 -17.21 22.03 -4.81
CA GLU A 172 -17.22 23.17 -5.72
C GLU A 172 -15.80 23.60 -6.10
N PHE A 173 -14.89 23.70 -5.13
CA PHE A 173 -13.48 23.99 -5.37
C PHE A 173 -12.83 22.99 -6.33
N ILE A 174 -13.10 21.68 -6.16
CA ILE A 174 -12.62 20.66 -7.10
C ILE A 174 -13.14 20.93 -8.51
N LYS A 175 -14.46 21.05 -8.68
CA LYS A 175 -15.09 21.28 -10.00
C LYS A 175 -14.53 22.53 -10.68
N LYS A 176 -14.35 23.61 -9.91
CA LYS A 176 -13.84 24.89 -10.41
C LYS A 176 -12.36 24.82 -10.77
N THR A 177 -11.54 24.10 -10.01
CA THR A 177 -10.13 23.90 -10.32
C THR A 177 -9.94 23.22 -11.68
N PHE A 178 -10.70 22.17 -11.97
CA PHE A 178 -10.59 21.46 -13.25
C PHE A 178 -11.28 22.16 -14.44
N SER A 179 -11.98 23.28 -14.22
CA SER A 179 -12.70 23.99 -15.29
C SER A 179 -12.22 25.42 -15.56
N LYS A 180 -11.59 26.09 -14.60
CA LYS A 180 -11.34 27.55 -14.64
C LYS A 180 -10.09 28.00 -13.84
N ASP A 181 -9.09 27.12 -13.66
CA ASP A 181 -7.81 27.40 -12.98
C ASP A 181 -7.94 28.18 -11.66
N TYR A 182 -8.70 27.61 -10.71
CA TYR A 182 -8.82 28.17 -9.36
C TYR A 182 -7.61 27.79 -8.50
N THR A 183 -7.12 28.75 -7.72
CA THR A 183 -5.96 28.61 -6.83
C THR A 183 -6.38 28.39 -5.37
N LEU A 184 -5.43 28.04 -4.49
CA LEU A 184 -5.70 28.04 -3.05
C LEU A 184 -6.07 29.43 -2.53
N LYS A 185 -5.50 30.51 -3.09
CA LYS A 185 -5.87 31.88 -2.71
C LYS A 185 -7.35 32.14 -2.92
N ASP A 186 -7.90 31.72 -4.06
CA ASP A 186 -9.29 31.97 -4.41
C ASP A 186 -10.29 31.31 -3.46
N PHE A 187 -9.86 30.23 -2.81
CA PHE A 187 -10.71 29.40 -1.97
C PHE A 187 -10.50 29.62 -0.47
N LEU A 188 -9.25 29.88 -0.04
CA LEU A 188 -8.89 29.94 1.38
C LEU A 188 -8.65 31.35 1.92
N CYS A 189 -8.39 32.33 1.06
CA CYS A 189 -8.20 33.72 1.50
C CYS A 189 -9.52 34.47 1.48
N ARG A 190 -9.75 35.35 2.48
CA ARG A 190 -11.01 36.10 2.64
C ARG A 190 -11.38 36.99 1.44
N ASP A 191 -10.38 37.43 0.67
CA ASP A 191 -10.53 38.20 -0.59
C ASP A 191 -10.62 37.30 -1.83
N GLY A 192 -10.68 35.98 -1.66
CA GLY A 192 -10.73 34.98 -2.72
C GLY A 192 -12.08 34.92 -3.43
N ARG A 193 -12.05 34.56 -4.72
CA ARG A 193 -13.23 34.54 -5.61
C ARG A 193 -14.37 33.63 -5.14
N ILE A 194 -14.06 32.58 -4.39
CA ILE A 194 -15.01 31.54 -3.95
C ILE A 194 -14.83 31.19 -2.46
N TYR A 195 -14.27 32.13 -1.70
CA TYR A 195 -14.10 31.97 -0.27
C TYR A 195 -15.44 31.86 0.45
N SER A 196 -15.47 31.02 1.48
CA SER A 196 -16.63 30.80 2.35
C SER A 196 -16.15 30.52 3.77
N ASP A 197 -16.70 31.20 4.77
CA ASP A 197 -16.37 30.91 6.19
C ASP A 197 -16.70 29.46 6.57
N ASN A 198 -17.61 28.81 5.83
CA ASN A 198 -18.06 27.45 6.07
C ASN A 198 -17.00 26.38 5.76
N ILE A 199 -15.90 26.74 5.08
CA ILE A 199 -14.73 25.86 4.88
C ILE A 199 -13.90 25.69 6.17
N PHE A 200 -14.25 26.40 7.25
CA PHE A 200 -13.65 26.27 8.57
C PHE A 200 -14.67 25.83 9.64
N LEU A 201 -14.20 25.14 10.68
CA LEU A 201 -15.05 24.69 11.79
C LEU A 201 -15.38 25.88 12.70
N LYS A 202 -16.68 26.12 12.90
CA LYS A 202 -17.20 27.20 13.74
C LYS A 202 -16.80 27.12 15.22
N TYR A 203 -16.70 25.90 15.76
CA TYR A 203 -16.60 25.68 17.22
C TYR A 203 -15.26 25.09 17.68
N TYR A 204 -14.34 24.81 16.76
CA TYR A 204 -13.08 24.13 17.08
C TYR A 204 -11.91 24.84 16.42
N PRO A 205 -11.01 25.48 17.19
CA PRO A 205 -9.82 26.09 16.62
C PRO A 205 -8.83 25.03 16.12
N PRO A 206 -7.83 25.43 15.31
CA PRO A 206 -6.70 24.57 14.95
C PRO A 206 -6.11 23.84 16.17
N GLY A 207 -5.75 22.57 15.95
CA GLY A 207 -5.15 21.69 16.95
C GLY A 207 -6.11 21.08 17.98
N LYS A 208 -7.41 21.44 17.97
CA LYS A 208 -8.36 20.96 19.01
C LYS A 208 -9.23 19.78 18.63
N LYS A 209 -9.52 19.59 17.35
CA LYS A 209 -10.43 18.52 16.91
C LYS A 209 -9.92 17.87 15.64
N HIS A 210 -9.88 16.53 15.65
CA HIS A 210 -9.71 15.75 14.43
C HIS A 210 -10.93 15.92 13.52
N ASN A 211 -10.68 16.37 12.30
CA ASN A 211 -11.64 16.45 11.21
C ASN A 211 -10.93 16.13 9.90
N TYR A 212 -11.14 14.91 9.39
CA TYR A 212 -10.47 14.42 8.20
C TYR A 212 -10.62 15.38 7.02
N SER A 213 -9.49 15.70 6.37
CA SER A 213 -9.43 16.72 5.32
C SER A 213 -8.50 16.32 4.19
N ASN A 214 -9.05 16.30 2.98
CA ASN A 214 -8.31 16.18 1.74
C ASN A 214 -7.62 17.49 1.33
N LEU A 215 -8.30 18.62 1.55
CA LEU A 215 -7.78 19.97 1.35
C LEU A 215 -6.51 20.20 2.15
N GLY A 216 -6.42 19.68 3.37
CA GLY A 216 -5.19 19.76 4.16
C GLY A 216 -3.98 19.16 3.43
N TYR A 217 -4.16 18.03 2.74
CA TYR A 217 -3.10 17.39 1.96
C TYR A 217 -2.83 18.07 0.62
N ILE A 218 -3.83 18.71 0.03
CA ILE A 218 -3.64 19.59 -1.13
C ILE A 218 -2.76 20.77 -0.73
N ILE A 219 -3.05 21.41 0.41
CA ILE A 219 -2.23 22.50 0.96
C ILE A 219 -0.80 22.02 1.23
N LEU A 220 -0.62 20.84 1.85
CA LEU A 220 0.72 20.26 2.09
C LEU A 220 1.49 20.02 0.78
N GLY A 221 0.83 19.51 -0.26
CA GLY A 221 1.42 19.37 -1.59
C GLY A 221 1.85 20.71 -2.17
N THR A 222 1.00 21.74 -2.07
CA THR A 222 1.31 23.09 -2.54
C THR A 222 2.45 23.75 -1.77
N ILE A 223 2.50 23.55 -0.44
CA ILE A 223 3.64 23.98 0.38
C ILE A 223 4.92 23.34 -0.15
N ALA A 224 4.94 22.02 -0.35
CA ALA A 224 6.12 21.28 -0.82
C ALA A 224 6.61 21.81 -2.19
N GLU A 225 5.69 22.13 -3.10
CA GLU A 225 6.03 22.78 -4.37
C GLU A 225 6.62 24.17 -4.17
N LYS A 226 5.97 25.00 -3.37
CA LYS A 226 6.35 26.40 -3.14
C LYS A 226 7.72 26.52 -2.48
N ILE A 227 8.06 25.65 -1.53
CA ILE A 227 9.37 25.66 -0.86
C ILE A 227 10.51 25.09 -1.73
N THR A 228 10.20 24.28 -2.74
CA THR A 228 11.23 23.63 -3.57
C THR A 228 11.35 24.21 -4.98
N GLY A 229 10.30 24.87 -5.48
CA GLY A 229 10.17 25.25 -6.90
C GLY A 229 10.00 24.04 -7.83
N ILE A 230 9.71 22.84 -7.30
CA ILE A 230 9.58 21.60 -8.07
C ILE A 230 8.14 21.11 -7.98
N ARG A 231 7.56 20.71 -9.12
CA ARG A 231 6.22 20.10 -9.18
C ARG A 231 6.07 18.90 -8.24
N PHE A 232 4.91 18.76 -7.64
CA PHE A 232 4.62 17.74 -6.65
C PHE A 232 4.87 16.31 -7.17
N ASP A 233 4.43 15.99 -8.40
CA ASP A 233 4.66 14.66 -9.00
C ASP A 233 6.15 14.32 -9.11
N ARG A 234 6.99 15.31 -9.44
CA ARG A 234 8.44 15.17 -9.54
C ARG A 234 9.10 15.07 -8.17
N LEU A 235 8.59 15.77 -7.17
CA LEU A 235 9.04 15.62 -5.78
C LEU A 235 8.75 14.21 -5.27
N MET A 236 7.53 13.72 -5.51
CA MET A 236 7.14 12.36 -5.14
C MET A 236 8.01 11.33 -5.84
N LYS A 237 8.25 11.46 -7.15
CA LYS A 237 9.18 10.59 -7.87
C LYS A 237 10.55 10.61 -7.19
N LYS A 238 11.20 11.79 -7.15
CA LYS A 238 12.58 11.96 -6.66
C LYS A 238 12.80 11.48 -5.23
N TYR A 239 11.95 11.89 -4.29
CA TYR A 239 12.21 11.70 -2.87
C TYR A 239 11.50 10.48 -2.29
N VAL A 240 10.34 10.12 -2.85
CA VAL A 240 9.49 9.08 -2.27
C VAL A 240 9.56 7.79 -3.09
N LEU A 241 9.35 7.83 -4.40
CA LEU A 241 9.04 6.65 -5.24
C LEU A 241 10.21 6.09 -6.07
N ASP A 242 11.33 6.81 -6.20
CA ASP A 242 12.48 6.40 -7.06
C ASP A 242 13.33 5.25 -6.52
N PHE A 243 12.88 4.51 -5.49
CA PHE A 243 13.65 3.35 -5.00
C PHE A 243 13.54 2.13 -5.91
N ASP A 244 12.42 1.96 -6.62
CA ASP A 244 12.17 0.82 -7.52
C ASP A 244 11.27 1.15 -8.73
N GLY A 245 10.77 2.38 -8.85
CA GLY A 245 9.91 2.81 -9.95
C GLY A 245 8.45 2.30 -9.88
N SER A 246 8.06 1.68 -8.77
CA SER A 246 6.79 0.97 -8.57
C SER A 246 5.55 1.85 -8.34
N GLY A 247 5.70 3.18 -8.40
CA GLY A 247 4.61 4.12 -8.23
C GLY A 247 4.77 5.42 -9.01
N ASP A 248 3.62 6.05 -9.30
CA ASP A 248 3.53 7.35 -9.95
C ASP A 248 2.21 8.06 -9.62
N PHE A 249 2.21 9.39 -9.64
CA PHE A 249 0.98 10.19 -9.53
C PHE A 249 0.37 10.49 -10.90
N LEU A 250 1.18 10.42 -11.95
CA LEU A 250 0.77 10.68 -13.32
C LEU A 250 0.49 9.35 -14.04
N PRO A 251 -0.76 9.07 -14.44
CA PRO A 251 -1.09 7.84 -15.16
C PRO A 251 -0.35 7.73 -16.50
N GLU A 252 0.00 8.85 -17.15
CA GLU A 252 0.75 8.85 -18.41
C GLU A 252 2.19 8.31 -18.28
N ASN A 253 2.74 8.24 -17.07
CA ASN A 253 4.07 7.69 -16.82
C ASN A 253 4.05 6.16 -16.67
N ILE A 254 2.86 5.55 -16.64
CA ILE A 254 2.68 4.11 -16.43
C ILE A 254 2.26 3.47 -17.76
N PRO A 255 2.88 2.34 -18.16
CA PRO A 255 2.44 1.61 -19.34
C PRO A 255 0.94 1.28 -19.27
N ALA A 256 0.19 1.58 -20.34
CA ALA A 256 -1.26 1.47 -20.33
C ALA A 256 -1.76 0.04 -20.06
N ASP A 257 -0.98 -0.97 -20.43
CA ASP A 257 -1.21 -2.39 -20.17
C ASP A 257 -0.83 -2.84 -18.74
N LYS A 258 -0.32 -1.93 -17.91
CA LYS A 258 -0.03 -2.16 -16.48
C LYS A 258 -0.93 -1.36 -15.54
N ILE A 259 -1.78 -0.48 -16.05
CA ILE A 259 -2.73 0.27 -15.22
C ILE A 259 -3.99 -0.58 -15.02
N GLY A 260 -4.33 -0.82 -13.75
CA GLY A 260 -5.56 -1.48 -13.33
C GLY A 260 -6.71 -0.48 -13.17
N THR A 261 -7.88 -0.87 -13.68
CA THR A 261 -9.12 -0.09 -13.60
C THR A 261 -9.78 -0.29 -12.23
N GLY A 262 -10.21 0.80 -11.60
CA GLY A 262 -11.04 0.76 -10.40
C GLY A 262 -12.50 0.51 -10.76
N TYR A 263 -13.16 -0.47 -10.14
CA TYR A 263 -14.54 -0.84 -10.39
C TYR A 263 -15.41 -0.64 -9.17
N SER A 264 -16.56 0.01 -9.30
CA SER A 264 -17.64 -0.07 -8.32
C SER A 264 -18.57 -1.24 -8.63
N LEU A 265 -19.31 -1.72 -7.64
CA LEU A 265 -20.30 -2.79 -7.80
C LEU A 265 -21.70 -2.24 -7.49
N PHE A 266 -22.61 -2.35 -8.45
CA PHE A 266 -24.01 -1.98 -8.27
C PHE A 266 -24.92 -3.03 -8.91
N ASN A 267 -25.88 -3.57 -8.15
CA ASN A 267 -26.80 -4.64 -8.61
C ASN A 267 -26.10 -5.83 -9.30
N HIS A 268 -24.96 -6.29 -8.76
CA HIS A 268 -24.15 -7.37 -9.34
C HIS A 268 -23.48 -7.05 -10.69
N PHE A 269 -23.41 -5.77 -11.07
CA PHE A 269 -22.67 -5.30 -12.23
C PHE A 269 -21.50 -4.42 -11.80
N HIS A 270 -20.32 -4.69 -12.37
CA HIS A 270 -19.13 -3.88 -12.15
C HIS A 270 -19.08 -2.70 -13.13
N PHE A 271 -18.91 -1.49 -12.60
CA PHE A 271 -18.81 -0.27 -13.38
C PHE A 271 -17.41 0.34 -13.24
N PRO A 272 -16.70 0.65 -14.33
CA PRO A 272 -15.39 1.28 -14.26
C PRO A 272 -15.51 2.74 -13.79
N GLU A 273 -14.76 3.11 -12.76
CA GLU A 273 -14.80 4.43 -12.09
C GLU A 273 -13.56 5.28 -12.38
N VAL A 274 -12.40 4.65 -12.52
CA VAL A 274 -11.11 5.33 -12.71
C VAL A 274 -10.17 4.48 -13.55
N ASP A 275 -9.29 5.13 -14.31
CA ASP A 275 -8.27 4.50 -15.14
C ASP A 275 -8.86 3.43 -16.09
N ASN A 276 -9.98 3.76 -16.74
CA ASN A 276 -10.62 2.90 -17.74
C ASN A 276 -9.96 3.08 -19.12
N VAL A 277 -9.79 1.98 -19.86
CA VAL A 277 -9.15 1.96 -21.20
C VAL A 277 -9.87 2.89 -22.19
N GLN A 278 -11.20 3.02 -22.08
CA GLN A 278 -12.01 3.88 -22.96
C GLN A 278 -12.04 5.36 -22.54
N LYS A 279 -11.65 5.69 -21.30
CA LYS A 279 -11.61 7.05 -20.76
C LYS A 279 -10.35 7.18 -19.91
N LYS A 280 -9.21 7.42 -20.57
CA LYS A 280 -7.96 7.67 -19.86
C LYS A 280 -8.16 8.89 -18.96
N ASP A 281 -7.96 8.72 -17.66
CA ASP A 281 -7.69 9.85 -16.79
C ASP A 281 -6.37 10.45 -17.29
N SER A 282 -6.45 11.50 -18.09
CA SER A 282 -5.28 12.18 -18.63
C SER A 282 -5.14 13.53 -17.94
N LEU A 283 -3.95 13.77 -17.40
CA LEU A 283 -3.55 15.09 -16.92
C LEU A 283 -2.81 15.87 -18.01
N GLU A 284 -2.82 15.42 -19.28
CA GLU A 284 -2.16 16.12 -20.39
C GLU A 284 -2.68 17.55 -20.58
N GLY A 285 -3.98 17.78 -20.37
CA GLY A 285 -4.57 19.12 -20.41
C GLY A 285 -4.13 20.05 -19.28
N LEU A 286 -3.59 19.52 -18.17
CA LEU A 286 -3.04 20.34 -17.09
C LEU A 286 -1.62 20.82 -17.38
N LYS A 287 -0.93 20.25 -18.37
CA LYS A 287 0.50 20.52 -18.58
C LYS A 287 0.80 21.93 -19.11
N THR A 288 -0.15 22.63 -19.71
CA THR A 288 0.08 23.95 -20.31
C THR A 288 -0.07 25.12 -19.33
N ASP A 289 -0.98 25.00 -18.35
CA ASP A 289 -1.36 26.12 -17.47
C ASP A 289 -1.08 25.87 -15.96
N TYR A 290 -0.49 24.73 -15.60
CA TYR A 290 -0.15 24.40 -14.22
C TYR A 290 0.91 25.33 -13.62
N LYS A 291 0.57 26.01 -12.53
CA LYS A 291 1.48 26.88 -11.77
C LYS A 291 1.92 26.24 -10.46
N ILE A 292 3.22 25.97 -10.39
CA ILE A 292 3.89 25.39 -9.21
C ILE A 292 3.64 26.25 -7.99
N GLY A 293 3.16 25.64 -6.90
CA GLY A 293 2.99 26.33 -5.62
C GLY A 293 1.73 27.20 -5.52
N GLU A 294 0.82 27.18 -6.51
CA GLU A 294 -0.49 27.86 -6.42
C GLU A 294 -1.63 26.92 -6.02
N ASN A 295 -1.63 25.69 -6.56
CA ASN A 295 -2.63 24.66 -6.24
C ASN A 295 -2.15 23.26 -6.69
N ALA A 296 -1.92 22.36 -5.73
CA ALA A 296 -1.48 20.99 -6.01
C ALA A 296 -2.64 20.03 -6.28
N LEU A 297 -3.90 20.46 -6.16
CA LEU A 297 -5.08 19.61 -6.35
C LEU A 297 -5.06 18.80 -7.66
N PRO A 298 -4.65 19.36 -8.82
CA PRO A 298 -4.62 18.59 -10.06
C PRO A 298 -3.68 17.38 -10.04
N LEU A 299 -2.62 17.44 -9.24
CA LEU A 299 -1.68 16.32 -9.01
C LEU A 299 -2.14 15.38 -7.88
N SER A 300 -3.24 15.73 -7.21
CA SER A 300 -3.96 14.93 -6.21
C SER A 300 -3.08 14.34 -5.08
N PRO A 301 -2.34 15.14 -4.28
CA PRO A 301 -1.55 14.65 -3.14
C PRO A 301 -2.33 13.78 -2.14
N GLN A 302 -3.64 14.00 -2.05
CA GLN A 302 -4.53 13.32 -1.13
C GLN A 302 -4.99 11.93 -1.61
N SER A 303 -4.93 11.64 -2.92
CA SER A 303 -5.56 10.43 -3.49
C SER A 303 -5.06 9.95 -4.86
N GLY A 304 -4.05 10.60 -5.45
CA GLY A 304 -3.62 10.41 -6.83
C GLY A 304 -2.57 9.32 -7.07
N LEU A 305 -1.98 8.76 -6.01
CA LEU A 305 -0.92 7.77 -6.17
C LEU A 305 -1.47 6.52 -6.84
N ARG A 306 -0.78 6.06 -7.87
CA ARG A 306 -0.87 4.72 -8.44
C ARG A 306 0.37 3.96 -8.05
N ILE A 307 0.20 2.79 -7.47
CA ILE A 307 1.30 1.95 -7.00
C ILE A 307 0.92 0.48 -7.21
N ASN A 308 1.90 -0.35 -7.53
CA ASN A 308 1.71 -1.79 -7.71
C ASN A 308 2.06 -2.58 -6.43
N LEU A 309 1.91 -3.91 -6.48
CA LEU A 309 2.10 -4.73 -5.28
C LEU A 309 3.58 -4.81 -4.86
N ASP A 310 4.50 -4.84 -5.83
CA ASP A 310 5.95 -4.73 -5.57
C ASP A 310 6.29 -3.47 -4.78
N GLY A 311 5.70 -2.33 -5.17
CA GLY A 311 5.94 -1.05 -4.51
C GLY A 311 5.43 -0.99 -3.09
N LEU A 312 4.26 -1.58 -2.83
CA LEU A 312 3.72 -1.67 -1.48
C LEU A 312 4.58 -2.59 -0.60
N GLU A 313 5.03 -3.73 -1.14
CA GLU A 313 5.94 -4.64 -0.45
C GLU A 313 7.25 -3.95 -0.07
N ASN A 314 7.88 -3.26 -1.03
CA ASN A 314 9.13 -2.56 -0.83
C ASN A 314 8.97 -1.39 0.15
N SER A 315 7.86 -0.65 0.06
CA SER A 315 7.52 0.41 1.01
C SER A 315 7.44 -0.13 2.44
N LEU A 316 6.75 -1.27 2.65
CA LEU A 316 6.66 -1.91 3.97
C LEU A 316 8.04 -2.32 4.49
N LYS A 317 8.85 -2.99 3.68
CA LYS A 317 10.20 -3.44 4.09
C LYS A 317 11.10 -2.24 4.45
N LEU A 318 11.08 -1.17 3.65
CA LEU A 318 11.84 0.05 3.90
C LEU A 318 11.39 0.76 5.20
N ILE A 319 10.09 0.81 5.46
CA ILE A 319 9.53 1.36 6.71
C ILE A 319 9.96 0.51 7.91
N LEU A 320 9.83 -0.82 7.82
CA LEU A 320 10.19 -1.74 8.90
C LEU A 320 11.70 -1.73 9.21
N ARG A 321 12.52 -1.45 8.21
CA ARG A 321 13.97 -1.21 8.37
C ARG A 321 14.33 0.20 8.83
N GLY A 322 13.37 1.13 8.80
CA GLY A 322 13.60 2.52 9.17
C GLY A 322 14.52 3.27 8.19
N GLU A 323 14.57 2.84 6.93
CA GLU A 323 15.51 3.30 5.90
C GLU A 323 14.92 4.39 5.00
N ARG A 324 13.62 4.33 4.72
CA ARG A 324 12.92 5.28 3.82
C ARG A 324 11.45 5.42 4.21
N LEU A 325 10.80 6.44 3.65
CA LEU A 325 9.43 6.89 3.92
C LEU A 325 9.27 7.47 5.33
N PHE A 326 9.51 6.66 6.36
CA PHE A 326 9.53 7.08 7.76
C PHE A 326 10.74 6.45 8.43
N LEU A 327 11.70 7.28 8.85
CA LEU A 327 12.89 6.83 9.56
C LEU A 327 12.54 6.47 11.00
N HIS A 328 13.42 5.75 11.70
CA HIS A 328 13.21 5.41 13.12
C HIS A 328 12.87 6.64 13.99
N LYS A 329 13.56 7.76 13.79
CA LYS A 329 13.28 9.02 14.49
C LYS A 329 11.88 9.58 14.20
N ASP A 330 11.35 9.34 13.00
CA ASP A 330 10.04 9.80 12.58
C ASP A 330 8.95 8.96 13.24
N ILE A 331 9.15 7.65 13.38
CA ILE A 331 8.24 6.76 14.13
C ILE A 331 8.12 7.18 15.59
N GLU A 332 9.21 7.56 16.23
CA GLU A 332 9.18 8.07 17.62
C GLU A 332 8.45 9.42 17.72
N PHE A 333 8.64 10.30 16.75
CA PHE A 333 7.89 11.56 16.67
C PHE A 333 6.39 11.31 16.48
N LEU A 334 6.01 10.40 15.58
CA LEU A 334 4.64 9.99 15.30
C LEU A 334 3.94 9.49 16.58
N LYS A 335 4.58 8.58 17.33
CA LYS A 335 4.01 8.01 18.57
C LYS A 335 3.81 9.02 19.69
N ARG A 336 4.56 10.12 19.70
CA ARG A 336 4.42 11.20 20.70
C ARG A 336 3.36 12.23 20.30
N ASN A 337 3.03 12.32 19.02
CA ASN A 337 2.10 13.31 18.48
C ASN A 337 0.89 12.57 17.92
N PHE A 338 -0.15 12.42 18.73
CA PHE A 338 -1.39 11.81 18.27
C PHE A 338 -2.62 12.48 18.89
N ILE A 339 -3.75 12.36 18.20
CA ILE A 339 -5.05 12.76 18.72
C ILE A 339 -6.05 11.62 18.56
N LYS A 340 -6.96 11.48 19.52
CA LYS A 340 -8.09 10.54 19.43
C LYS A 340 -9.02 10.96 18.28
N THR A 341 -9.43 9.99 17.48
CA THR A 341 -10.50 10.20 16.51
C THR A 341 -11.87 9.92 17.15
N SER A 342 -12.95 10.09 16.40
CA SER A 342 -14.29 9.66 16.83
C SER A 342 -14.46 8.14 16.91
N VAL A 343 -13.54 7.38 16.31
CA VAL A 343 -13.56 5.91 16.30
C VAL A 343 -12.70 5.40 17.46
N LYS A 344 -13.29 4.59 18.34
CA LYS A 344 -12.57 3.96 19.46
C LYS A 344 -11.45 3.07 18.92
N GLY A 345 -10.27 3.16 19.54
CA GLY A 345 -9.10 2.39 19.11
C GLY A 345 -8.39 2.93 17.88
N LEU A 346 -8.84 4.09 17.35
CA LEU A 346 -8.21 4.77 16.22
C LEU A 346 -7.68 6.15 16.62
N TYR A 347 -6.40 6.36 16.37
CA TYR A 347 -5.68 7.61 16.65
C TYR A 347 -5.11 8.17 15.36
N GLN A 348 -5.19 9.49 15.20
CA GLN A 348 -4.55 10.19 14.10
C GLN A 348 -3.16 10.63 14.52
N LEU A 349 -2.17 10.26 13.71
CA LEU A 349 -0.77 10.67 13.82
C LEU A 349 -0.45 11.61 12.62
N PRO A 350 0.64 12.38 12.65
CA PRO A 350 1.01 13.26 11.54
C PRO A 350 1.33 12.46 10.27
N GLY A 351 0.37 12.33 9.35
CA GLY A 351 0.55 11.61 8.09
C GLY A 351 -0.12 10.25 7.98
N MET A 352 -0.54 9.65 9.09
CA MET A 352 -1.06 8.28 9.14
C MET A 352 -1.93 8.05 10.38
N VAL A 353 -2.51 6.86 10.52
CA VAL A 353 -3.26 6.46 11.70
C VAL A 353 -2.56 5.36 12.47
N MET A 354 -2.91 5.23 13.74
CA MET A 354 -2.54 4.13 14.62
C MET A 354 -3.81 3.47 15.12
N THR A 355 -3.88 2.14 15.02
CA THR A 355 -5.10 1.38 15.31
C THR A 355 -4.80 0.05 16.00
N SER A 356 -5.65 -0.28 16.97
CA SER A 356 -5.74 -1.59 17.61
C SER A 356 -6.92 -2.43 17.09
N ASN A 357 -7.61 -1.97 16.05
CA ASN A 357 -8.86 -2.57 15.57
C ASN A 357 -8.65 -3.60 14.43
N ILE A 358 -7.39 -3.82 14.02
CA ILE A 358 -7.05 -4.74 12.92
C ILE A 358 -6.58 -6.09 13.47
N PHE A 359 -5.50 -6.09 14.27
CA PHE A 359 -4.95 -7.30 14.87
C PHE A 359 -5.14 -7.28 16.39
N PRO A 360 -5.56 -8.40 17.00
CA PRO A 360 -5.74 -8.46 18.45
C PRO A 360 -4.40 -8.26 19.16
N ASN A 361 -4.36 -7.33 20.11
CA ASN A 361 -3.18 -6.99 20.92
C ASN A 361 -1.95 -6.53 20.14
N ILE A 362 -2.12 -6.10 18.88
CA ILE A 362 -1.04 -5.51 18.07
C ILE A 362 -1.51 -4.16 17.59
N GLU A 363 -0.77 -3.13 18.00
CA GLU A 363 -0.95 -1.78 17.47
C GLU A 363 -0.27 -1.66 16.10
N LEU A 364 -1.05 -1.24 15.11
CA LEU A 364 -0.58 -1.02 13.75
C LEU A 364 -0.62 0.45 13.40
N MET A 365 0.42 0.92 12.73
CA MET A 365 0.49 2.23 12.09
C MET A 365 0.32 2.07 10.59
N GLY A 366 -0.33 3.02 9.92
CA GLY A 366 -0.59 2.92 8.49
C GLY A 366 -1.70 3.82 8.00
N HIS A 367 -2.24 3.54 6.82
CA HIS A 367 -3.35 4.29 6.27
C HIS A 367 -4.19 3.39 5.34
N SER A 368 -5.49 3.65 5.29
CA SER A 368 -6.40 3.03 4.32
C SER A 368 -6.87 4.03 3.26
N GLY A 369 -7.23 3.53 2.08
CA GLY A 369 -7.85 4.27 1.01
C GLY A 369 -9.17 3.64 0.62
N SER A 370 -10.18 4.47 0.34
CA SER A 370 -11.40 4.03 -0.31
C SER A 370 -11.93 5.13 -1.21
N SER A 371 -11.97 4.86 -2.52
CA SER A 371 -12.55 5.71 -3.55
C SER A 371 -12.48 4.98 -4.89
N PHE A 372 -13.23 5.44 -5.89
CA PHE A 372 -13.13 4.92 -7.26
C PHE A 372 -13.36 3.40 -7.38
N GLY A 373 -14.20 2.83 -6.51
CA GLY A 373 -14.41 1.38 -6.46
C GLY A 373 -13.23 0.57 -5.90
N ILE A 374 -12.19 1.25 -5.43
CA ILE A 374 -10.99 0.64 -4.84
C ILE A 374 -11.05 0.77 -3.32
N THR A 375 -10.61 -0.28 -2.62
CA THR A 375 -10.12 -0.18 -1.25
C THR A 375 -8.65 -0.56 -1.20
N SER A 376 -7.87 0.16 -0.40
CA SER A 376 -6.44 -0.06 -0.25
C SER A 376 -6.05 0.06 1.21
N ASP A 377 -5.07 -0.70 1.63
CA ASP A 377 -4.56 -0.68 3.01
C ASP A 377 -3.05 -0.90 2.99
N LEU A 378 -2.33 -0.16 3.83
CA LEU A 378 -0.95 -0.46 4.18
C LEU A 378 -0.81 -0.23 5.69
N TYR A 379 -0.47 -1.28 6.42
CA TYR A 379 -0.30 -1.24 7.87
C TYR A 379 0.93 -2.02 8.30
N PHE A 380 1.59 -1.55 9.35
CA PHE A 380 2.81 -2.15 9.88
C PHE A 380 2.90 -1.97 11.40
N SER A 381 3.66 -2.85 12.05
CA SER A 381 4.11 -2.69 13.43
C SER A 381 5.63 -2.72 13.44
N SER A 382 6.26 -1.58 13.71
CA SER A 382 7.73 -1.52 13.87
C SER A 382 8.21 -2.34 15.08
N GLU A 383 7.38 -2.48 16.12
CA GLU A 383 7.70 -3.28 17.31
C GLU A 383 7.73 -4.77 16.99
N LYS A 384 6.72 -5.26 16.24
CA LYS A 384 6.64 -6.67 15.86
C LYS A 384 7.45 -7.00 14.61
N GLY A 385 7.92 -5.99 13.87
CA GLY A 385 8.69 -6.20 12.63
C GLY A 385 7.86 -6.81 11.50
N ILE A 386 6.54 -6.55 11.48
CA ILE A 386 5.59 -7.10 10.50
C ILE A 386 4.80 -6.00 9.81
N GLY A 387 4.32 -6.28 8.61
CA GLY A 387 3.38 -5.41 7.91
C GLY A 387 2.66 -6.11 6.78
N PHE A 388 1.64 -5.46 6.26
CA PHE A 388 0.87 -5.96 5.14
C PHE A 388 0.30 -4.81 4.30
N ALA A 389 -0.04 -5.12 3.06
CA ALA A 389 -0.83 -4.24 2.21
C ALA A 389 -1.86 -5.04 1.40
N ILE A 390 -2.97 -4.38 1.10
CA ILE A 390 -4.09 -4.92 0.33
C ILE A 390 -4.51 -3.88 -0.70
N ILE A 391 -4.85 -4.31 -1.91
CA ILE A 391 -5.63 -3.54 -2.87
C ILE A 391 -6.80 -4.41 -3.34
N THR A 392 -8.00 -3.87 -3.33
CA THR A 392 -9.19 -4.51 -3.90
C THR A 392 -9.86 -3.59 -4.91
N SER A 393 -10.39 -4.13 -6.00
CA SER A 393 -11.26 -3.43 -6.95
C SER A 393 -12.58 -4.18 -7.10
N GLY A 394 -13.71 -3.48 -7.17
CA GLY A 394 -15.02 -4.09 -7.45
C GLY A 394 -15.65 -4.84 -6.28
N ALA A 395 -15.11 -4.73 -5.07
CA ALA A 395 -15.65 -5.44 -3.92
C ALA A 395 -17.08 -4.97 -3.57
N ASN A 396 -17.92 -5.91 -3.14
CA ASN A 396 -19.20 -5.60 -2.52
C ASN A 396 -18.98 -4.93 -1.15
N LEU A 397 -19.08 -3.60 -1.16
CA LEU A 397 -18.82 -2.77 0.00
C LEU A 397 -19.99 -2.81 0.99
N SER A 398 -19.77 -3.46 2.13
CA SER A 398 -20.68 -3.41 3.27
C SER A 398 -19.91 -3.09 4.55
N LYS A 399 -20.50 -2.25 5.39
CA LYS A 399 -19.95 -1.88 6.70
C LYS A 399 -20.85 -2.38 7.81
N ASP A 400 -20.21 -2.87 8.86
CA ASP A 400 -20.73 -3.19 10.18
C ASP A 400 -19.79 -2.67 11.28
N ASP A 401 -18.74 -1.94 10.89
CA ASP A 401 -17.77 -1.24 11.72
C ASP A 401 -17.57 0.18 11.14
N PRO A 402 -17.36 1.20 11.99
CA PRO A 402 -17.16 2.58 11.53
C PRO A 402 -15.85 2.79 10.74
N GLN A 403 -14.84 1.94 10.93
CA GLN A 403 -13.50 2.06 10.34
C GLN A 403 -13.35 1.25 9.04
N PHE A 404 -13.69 -0.04 9.05
CA PHE A 404 -13.37 -0.98 7.97
C PHE A 404 -14.60 -1.66 7.37
N TYR A 405 -14.52 -1.97 6.07
CA TYR A 405 -15.50 -2.82 5.41
C TYR A 405 -15.37 -4.28 5.85
N ARG A 406 -16.47 -5.04 5.74
CA ARG A 406 -16.49 -6.45 6.16
C ARG A 406 -15.47 -7.31 5.42
N HIS A 407 -15.27 -7.07 4.12
CA HIS A 407 -14.28 -7.81 3.33
C HIS A 407 -12.86 -7.55 3.83
N GLN A 408 -12.53 -6.30 4.18
CA GLN A 408 -11.21 -5.96 4.73
C GLN A 408 -10.92 -6.74 6.01
N ARG A 409 -11.90 -6.83 6.93
CA ARG A 409 -11.69 -7.58 8.18
C ARG A 409 -11.46 -9.07 7.97
N GLU A 410 -12.21 -9.70 7.06
CA GLU A 410 -11.98 -11.11 6.73
C GLU A 410 -10.59 -11.32 6.09
N LEU A 411 -10.12 -10.38 5.28
CA LEU A 411 -8.75 -10.42 4.76
C LEU A 411 -7.72 -10.25 5.88
N TYR A 412 -7.94 -9.30 6.80
CA TYR A 412 -7.06 -9.09 7.96
C TYR A 412 -6.94 -10.34 8.83
N ASP A 413 -8.04 -11.09 9.04
CA ASP A 413 -8.00 -12.33 9.82
C ASP A 413 -7.10 -13.40 9.18
N VAL A 414 -7.12 -13.52 7.84
CA VAL A 414 -6.23 -14.44 7.13
C VAL A 414 -4.78 -13.97 7.23
N ILE A 415 -4.54 -12.66 7.05
CA ILE A 415 -3.19 -12.07 7.17
C ILE A 415 -2.64 -12.24 8.59
N TYR A 416 -3.45 -11.98 9.62
CA TYR A 416 -3.06 -12.11 11.02
C TYR A 416 -2.61 -13.53 11.34
N ARG A 417 -3.37 -14.54 10.92
CA ARG A 417 -2.98 -15.95 11.08
C ARG A 417 -1.71 -16.30 10.30
N THR A 418 -1.52 -15.71 9.13
CA THR A 418 -0.34 -15.92 8.28
C THR A 418 0.93 -15.30 8.89
N LEU A 419 0.80 -14.15 9.53
CA LEU A 419 1.92 -13.47 10.22
C LEU A 419 2.18 -14.05 11.62
N GLY A 420 1.15 -14.51 12.32
CA GLY A 420 1.25 -15.08 13.67
C GLY A 420 1.67 -16.54 13.73
N SER A 421 1.78 -17.23 12.58
CA SER A 421 2.40 -18.56 12.48
C SER A 421 3.94 -18.52 12.41
N LEU A 422 4.53 -17.33 12.51
CA LEU A 422 5.97 -17.08 12.62
C LEU A 422 6.34 -16.92 14.09
#